data_AF-A0AAW1QG72-F1
#
_entry.id   AF-A0AAW1QG72-F1
#
_cell.length_a   1.000
_cell.length_b   1.000
_cell.length_c   1.000
_cell.angle_alpha   90.00
_cell.angle_beta   90.00
_cell.angle_gamma   90.00
#
_symmetry.space_group_name_H-M   'P 1'
#
loop_
_entity.id
_entity.type
_entity.pdbx_description
1 polymer ?
#
loop_
_entity_poly.entity_id
_entity_poly.type
_entity_poly.pdbx_seq_one_letter_code
_entity_poly.pdbx_strand_id
1 'polypeptide(L)'
;MSRLSLGSSAPFSRTGPSASLASTSSLSGQRLAVTSQQRCAATRSPLLVEAKQNAKQRIRLSEKARVYNKAHKSAISTRMKKVFKAVEGLSVELPKAEDELKPLEKLISEAYQEIDKAVVKGVLHKNTGARRKSRLAVAKRKLLTEAGLYSAA
;
A
#
# COMPACT_ATOMS: atom_id res chain seq x y z
N MET A 1 -11.74 24.90 35.45
CA MET A 1 -12.76 24.18 36.24
C MET A 1 -14.02 24.19 35.39
N SER A 2 -14.59 23.13 34.82
CA SER A 2 -14.66 21.72 35.19
C SER A 2 -15.04 20.87 33.97
N ARG A 3 -14.73 19.58 34.07
CA ARG A 3 -14.83 18.44 33.12
C ARG A 3 -16.24 18.26 32.51
N LEU A 4 -16.45 17.65 31.32
CA LEU A 4 -16.59 16.21 30.97
C LEU A 4 -17.19 16.22 29.52
N SER A 5 -17.06 15.28 28.58
CA SER A 5 -16.96 13.82 28.60
C SER A 5 -16.47 13.31 27.23
N LEU A 6 -15.74 12.19 27.26
CA LEU A 6 -15.24 11.45 26.11
C LEU A 6 -16.36 10.56 25.55
N GLY A 7 -16.68 10.70 24.26
CA GLY A 7 -17.51 9.75 23.52
C GLY A 7 -16.71 8.50 23.18
N SER A 8 -16.75 7.51 24.07
CA SER A 8 -16.21 6.16 23.86
C SER A 8 -17.13 5.38 22.90
N SER A 9 -16.73 5.24 21.64
CA SER A 9 -17.38 4.31 20.70
C SER A 9 -16.98 2.88 21.04
N ALA A 10 -17.98 2.07 21.41
CA ALA A 10 -17.84 0.69 21.85
C ALA A 10 -17.04 -0.23 20.89
N PRO A 11 -16.24 -1.17 21.40
CA PRO A 11 -15.61 -2.20 20.58
C PRO A 11 -16.62 -3.29 20.19
N PHE A 12 -16.72 -3.51 18.88
CA PHE A 12 -17.53 -4.55 18.24
C PHE A 12 -17.03 -5.95 18.68
N SER A 13 -17.74 -6.61 19.59
CA SER A 13 -17.44 -7.98 20.03
C SER A 13 -17.94 -8.99 19.00
N ARG A 14 -17.01 -9.57 18.21
CA ARG A 14 -17.28 -10.80 17.46
C ARG A 14 -17.01 -12.00 18.37
N THR A 15 -18.06 -12.47 19.06
CA THR A 15 -18.06 -13.81 19.67
C THR A 15 -18.27 -14.83 18.55
N GLY A 16 -17.19 -15.50 18.14
CA GLY A 16 -17.27 -16.69 17.29
C GLY A 16 -17.62 -17.92 18.12
N PRO A 17 -18.37 -18.90 17.58
CA PRO A 17 -18.80 -20.07 18.33
C PRO A 17 -17.61 -20.98 18.68
N SER A 18 -17.51 -21.34 19.96
CA SER A 18 -16.60 -22.35 20.49
C SER A 18 -17.03 -23.74 20.01
N ALA A 19 -16.21 -24.38 19.16
CA ALA A 19 -16.42 -25.78 18.80
C ALA A 19 -16.14 -26.68 20.01
N SER A 20 -17.21 -27.25 20.57
CA SER A 20 -17.13 -28.27 21.61
C SER A 20 -16.60 -29.58 21.02
N LEU A 21 -15.46 -30.04 21.54
CA LEU A 21 -14.97 -31.40 21.35
C LEU A 21 -15.92 -32.37 22.05
N ALA A 22 -16.67 -33.16 21.29
CA ALA A 22 -17.45 -34.27 21.81
C ALA A 22 -16.80 -35.60 21.39
N SER A 23 -16.12 -36.20 22.36
CA SER A 23 -15.67 -37.58 22.33
C SER A 23 -16.88 -38.51 22.30
N THR A 24 -16.98 -39.38 21.29
CA THR A 24 -17.81 -40.59 21.37
C THR A 24 -16.90 -41.80 21.23
N SER A 25 -16.55 -42.35 22.38
CA SER A 25 -16.00 -43.68 22.53
C SER A 25 -17.05 -44.72 22.12
N SER A 26 -16.74 -45.58 21.15
CA SER A 26 -17.37 -46.90 21.07
C SER A 26 -16.29 -47.98 21.06
N LEU A 27 -16.24 -48.72 22.16
CA LEU A 27 -15.56 -50.00 22.28
C LEU A 27 -16.48 -51.07 21.70
N SER A 28 -16.06 -51.76 20.64
CA SER A 28 -16.26 -53.21 20.48
C SER A 28 -15.69 -53.69 19.14
N GLY A 29 -14.76 -54.64 19.21
CA GLY A 29 -14.18 -55.28 18.03
C GLY A 29 -12.75 -55.81 18.24
N GLN A 30 -12.56 -56.69 19.22
CA GLN A 30 -11.44 -57.65 19.18
C GLN A 30 -11.81 -58.74 18.16
N ARG A 31 -10.97 -59.42 17.38
CA ARG A 31 -9.53 -59.45 17.06
C ARG A 31 -9.42 -60.60 16.07
N LEU A 32 -8.73 -60.49 14.93
CA LEU A 32 -8.06 -61.64 14.32
C LEU A 32 -6.76 -61.17 13.68
N ALA A 33 -5.66 -61.66 14.24
CA ALA A 33 -4.33 -61.54 13.70
C ALA A 33 -4.21 -62.47 12.49
N VAL A 34 -3.86 -61.93 11.32
CA VAL A 34 -3.25 -62.69 10.24
C VAL A 34 -1.85 -62.11 10.05
N THR A 35 -0.89 -62.80 10.63
CA THR A 35 0.52 -62.65 10.28
C THR A 35 0.73 -63.34 8.94
N SER A 36 0.94 -62.54 7.88
CA SER A 36 1.74 -62.98 6.74
C SER A 36 2.87 -61.99 6.55
N GLN A 37 4.08 -62.48 6.75
CA GLN A 37 5.32 -61.75 6.63
C GLN A 37 5.46 -61.08 5.25
N GLN A 38 6.05 -59.89 5.27
CA GLN A 38 6.95 -59.34 4.26
C GLN A 38 6.38 -59.06 2.87
N ARG A 39 5.91 -57.82 2.69
CA ARG A 39 6.27 -57.05 1.50
C ARG A 39 7.09 -55.85 1.93
N CYS A 40 8.29 -55.79 1.36
CA CYS A 40 9.39 -54.91 1.68
C CYS A 40 8.92 -53.46 1.86
N ALA A 41 9.08 -52.93 3.06
CA ALA A 41 8.99 -51.51 3.30
C ALA A 41 10.17 -50.83 2.61
N ALA A 42 10.04 -50.53 1.32
CA ALA A 42 10.86 -49.50 0.70
C ALA A 42 10.48 -48.19 1.39
N THR A 43 11.17 -47.87 2.48
CA THR A 43 11.12 -46.57 3.14
C THR A 43 11.61 -45.55 2.13
N ARG A 44 10.70 -45.06 1.30
CA ARG A 44 10.92 -43.88 0.48
C ARG A 44 11.02 -42.74 1.48
N SER A 45 12.24 -42.44 1.90
CA SER A 45 12.53 -41.33 2.80
C SER A 45 11.79 -40.10 2.27
N PRO A 46 11.00 -39.39 3.09
CA PRO A 46 10.41 -38.16 2.63
C PRO A 46 11.59 -37.27 2.24
N LEU A 47 11.69 -36.89 0.96
CA LEU A 47 12.61 -35.84 0.55
C LEU A 47 12.23 -34.63 1.39
N LEU A 48 13.04 -34.31 2.39
CA LEU A 48 12.87 -33.12 3.20
C LEU A 48 13.21 -31.95 2.28
N VAL A 49 12.21 -31.47 1.53
CA VAL A 49 12.34 -30.26 0.73
C VAL A 49 12.45 -29.12 1.72
N GLU A 50 13.69 -28.70 1.99
CA GLU A 50 13.93 -27.55 2.84
C GLU A 50 13.21 -26.34 2.23
N ALA A 51 12.15 -25.85 2.89
CA ALA A 51 11.43 -24.64 2.51
C ALA A 51 12.35 -23.39 2.37
N LYS A 52 13.61 -23.50 2.84
CA LYS A 52 14.69 -22.54 2.67
C LYS A 52 14.92 -22.08 1.22
N GLN A 53 14.67 -22.93 0.22
CA GLN A 53 14.86 -22.54 -1.19
C GLN A 53 13.85 -21.45 -1.63
N ASN A 54 12.56 -21.63 -1.31
CA ASN A 54 11.50 -20.67 -1.61
C ASN A 54 11.64 -19.37 -0.80
N ALA A 55 11.98 -19.49 0.49
CA ALA A 55 12.16 -18.33 1.36
C ALA A 55 13.29 -17.40 0.88
N LYS A 56 14.46 -17.95 0.54
CA LYS A 56 15.59 -17.18 0.00
C LYS A 56 15.24 -16.49 -1.32
N GLN A 57 14.47 -17.16 -2.19
CA GLN A 57 14.00 -16.56 -3.43
C GLN A 57 13.02 -15.40 -3.18
N ARG A 58 12.08 -15.55 -2.25
CA ARG A 58 11.14 -14.48 -1.88
C ARG A 58 11.84 -13.25 -1.30
N ILE A 59 12.90 -13.45 -0.52
CA ILE A 59 13.77 -12.36 -0.03
C ILE A 59 14.41 -11.62 -1.21
N ARG A 60 15.04 -12.33 -2.14
CA ARG A 60 15.67 -11.70 -3.33
C ARG A 60 14.66 -10.93 -4.20
N LEU A 61 13.46 -11.48 -4.40
CA LEU A 61 12.40 -10.83 -5.19
C LEU A 61 11.86 -9.58 -4.47
N SER A 62 11.65 -9.67 -3.15
CA SER A 62 11.15 -8.53 -2.36
C SER A 62 12.17 -7.40 -2.30
N GLU A 63 13.47 -7.70 -2.22
CA GLU A 63 14.54 -6.72 -2.28
C GLU A 63 14.56 -5.99 -3.63
N LYS A 64 14.48 -6.72 -4.74
CA LYS A 64 14.39 -6.14 -6.09
C LYS A 64 13.18 -5.21 -6.23
N ALA A 65 12.00 -5.69 -5.82
CA ALA A 65 10.78 -4.91 -5.83
C ALA A 65 10.86 -3.69 -4.90
N ARG A 66 11.51 -3.82 -3.73
CA ARG A 66 11.73 -2.72 -2.78
C ARG A 66 12.56 -1.61 -3.41
N VAL A 67 13.68 -1.94 -4.04
CA VAL A 67 14.57 -0.95 -4.68
C VAL A 67 13.83 -0.23 -5.81
N TYR A 68 13.13 -0.96 -6.67
CA TYR A 68 12.33 -0.40 -7.77
C TYR A 68 11.21 0.53 -7.27
N ASN A 69 10.42 0.06 -6.31
CA ASN A 69 9.32 0.83 -5.73
C ASN A 69 9.82 2.05 -4.96
N LYS A 70 10.96 1.94 -4.28
CA LYS A 70 11.60 3.06 -3.59
C LYS A 70 11.96 4.17 -4.58
N ALA A 71 12.62 3.84 -5.68
CA ALA A 71 13.03 4.81 -6.70
C ALA A 71 11.83 5.58 -7.28
N HIS A 72 10.77 4.87 -7.65
CA HIS A 72 9.55 5.51 -8.18
C HIS A 72 8.83 6.37 -7.12
N LYS A 73 8.71 5.87 -5.89
CA LYS A 73 8.07 6.64 -4.80
C LYS A 73 8.88 7.89 -4.45
N SER A 74 10.22 7.81 -4.44
CA SER A 74 11.09 8.96 -4.16
C SER A 74 11.14 9.96 -5.32
N ALA A 75 11.08 9.51 -6.57
CA ALA A 75 10.98 10.40 -7.72
C ALA A 75 9.73 11.28 -7.63
N ILE A 76 8.57 10.67 -7.35
CA ILE A 76 7.31 11.41 -7.20
C ILE A 76 7.38 12.38 -6.03
N SER A 77 7.86 11.96 -4.86
CA SER A 77 7.95 12.85 -3.70
C SER A 77 8.88 14.04 -3.97
N THR A 78 9.96 13.82 -4.73
CA THR A 78 10.90 14.89 -5.12
C THR A 78 10.25 15.88 -6.09
N ARG A 79 9.57 15.42 -7.15
CA ARG A 79 8.89 16.31 -8.11
C ARG A 79 7.76 17.09 -7.43
N MET A 80 6.96 16.44 -6.58
CA MET A 80 5.93 17.13 -5.80
C MET A 80 6.51 18.21 -4.88
N LYS A 81 7.64 17.92 -4.19
CA LYS A 81 8.32 18.92 -3.35
C LYS A 81 8.80 20.13 -4.17
N LYS A 82 9.29 19.92 -5.40
CA LYS A 82 9.68 21.04 -6.29
C LYS A 82 8.48 21.93 -6.63
N VAL A 83 7.33 21.33 -6.93
CA VAL A 83 6.09 22.10 -7.17
C VAL A 83 5.70 22.90 -5.94
N PHE A 84 5.68 22.31 -4.74
CA PHE A 84 5.31 23.05 -3.53
C PHE A 84 6.28 24.19 -3.20
N LYS A 85 7.60 23.99 -3.40
CA LYS A 85 8.57 25.08 -3.23
C LYS A 85 8.34 26.23 -4.22
N ALA A 86 8.01 25.91 -5.48
CA ALA A 86 7.69 26.93 -6.47
C ALA A 86 6.40 27.67 -6.12
N VAL A 87 5.39 26.96 -5.61
CA VAL A 87 4.14 27.53 -5.11
C VAL A 87 4.38 28.46 -3.93
N GLU A 88 5.19 28.06 -2.96
CA GLU A 88 5.55 28.88 -1.79
C GLU A 88 6.29 30.15 -2.22
N GLY A 89 7.22 30.08 -3.18
CA GLY A 89 7.90 31.27 -3.71
C GLY A 89 6.94 32.27 -4.36
N LEU A 90 6.00 31.78 -5.18
CA LEU A 90 5.00 32.62 -5.86
C LEU A 90 3.88 33.13 -4.93
N SER A 91 3.74 32.58 -3.73
CA SER A 91 2.77 33.11 -2.75
C SER A 91 3.24 34.43 -2.12
N VAL A 92 4.55 34.66 -2.08
CA VAL A 92 5.14 35.89 -1.53
C VAL A 92 5.08 37.03 -2.55
N GLU A 93 5.37 36.73 -3.81
CA GLU A 93 5.28 37.64 -4.95
C GLU A 93 4.09 37.22 -5.80
N LEU A 94 2.91 37.79 -5.53
CA LEU A 94 1.68 37.41 -6.22
C LEU A 94 1.85 37.57 -7.74
N PRO A 95 1.74 36.49 -8.52
CA PRO A 95 1.93 36.56 -9.95
C PRO A 95 0.77 37.33 -10.59
N LYS A 96 1.09 38.44 -11.26
CA LYS A 96 0.11 39.29 -11.96
C LYS A 96 -0.01 38.92 -13.44
N ALA A 97 0.94 38.14 -13.97
CA ALA A 97 1.03 37.79 -15.39
C ALA A 97 1.10 36.28 -15.60
N GLU A 98 0.49 35.80 -16.69
CA GLU A 98 0.44 34.39 -17.06
C GLU A 98 1.84 33.79 -17.35
N ASP A 99 2.80 34.64 -17.70
CA ASP A 99 4.17 34.22 -18.03
C ASP A 99 4.91 33.59 -16.85
N GLU A 100 4.61 34.03 -15.63
CA GLU A 100 5.20 33.50 -14.40
C GLU A 100 4.64 32.12 -14.02
N LEU A 101 3.48 31.75 -14.57
CA LEU A 101 2.86 30.45 -14.35
C LEU A 101 3.44 29.35 -15.23
N LYS A 102 4.01 29.69 -16.39
CA LYS A 102 4.64 28.74 -17.33
C LYS A 102 5.65 27.79 -16.68
N PRO A 103 6.64 28.26 -15.87
CA PRO A 103 7.56 27.35 -15.19
C PRO A 103 6.86 26.43 -14.18
N LEU A 104 5.84 26.92 -13.46
CA LEU A 104 5.07 26.10 -12.53
C LEU A 104 4.30 24.99 -13.26
N GLU A 105 3.70 25.30 -14.40
CA GLU A 105 2.97 24.33 -15.23
C GLU A 105 3.88 23.24 -15.78
N LYS A 106 5.09 23.60 -16.21
CA LYS A 106 6.13 22.63 -16.59
C LYS A 106 6.41 21.66 -15.43
N LEU A 107 6.66 22.17 -14.22
CA LEU A 107 6.90 21.31 -13.04
C LEU A 107 5.70 20.40 -12.70
N ILE A 108 4.47 20.90 -12.84
CA ILE A 108 3.26 20.12 -12.62
C ILE A 108 3.14 19.01 -13.68
N SER A 109 3.39 19.31 -14.95
CA SER A 109 3.33 18.32 -16.04
C SER A 109 4.34 17.19 -15.82
N GLU A 110 5.57 17.52 -15.40
CA GLU A 110 6.58 16.53 -15.02
C GLU A 110 6.12 15.66 -13.85
N ALA A 111 5.50 16.25 -12.83
CA ALA A 111 4.98 15.51 -11.69
C ALA A 111 3.85 14.57 -12.09
N TYR A 112 2.95 14.99 -12.99
CA TYR A 112 1.88 14.14 -13.52
C TYR A 112 2.42 12.97 -14.33
N GLN A 113 3.40 13.21 -15.20
CA GLN A 113 4.06 12.15 -15.97
C GLN A 113 4.64 11.06 -15.05
N GLU A 114 5.34 11.43 -13.99
CA GLU A 114 5.92 10.45 -13.06
C GLU A 114 4.86 9.72 -12.23
N ILE A 115 3.77 10.40 -11.83
CA ILE A 115 2.63 9.76 -11.15
C ILE A 115 1.99 8.71 -12.05
N ASP A 116 1.72 9.05 -13.30
CA ASP A 116 1.00 8.16 -14.22
C ASP A 116 1.85 6.97 -14.66
N LYS A 117 3.14 7.19 -14.93
CA LYS A 117 4.09 6.09 -15.14
C LYS A 117 4.08 5.12 -13.96
N ALA A 118 4.06 5.61 -12.73
CA ALA A 118 4.03 4.76 -11.54
C ALA A 118 2.69 4.02 -11.34
N VAL A 119 1.58 4.58 -11.81
CA VAL A 119 0.27 3.90 -11.80
C VAL A 119 0.25 2.77 -12.84
N VAL A 120 0.69 3.05 -14.08
CA VAL A 120 0.76 2.05 -15.15
C VAL A 120 1.71 0.91 -14.77
N LYS A 121 2.85 1.23 -14.14
CA LYS A 121 3.81 0.24 -13.61
C LYS A 121 3.32 -0.53 -12.39
N GLY A 122 2.16 -0.19 -11.82
CA GLY A 122 1.61 -0.87 -10.64
C GLY A 122 2.30 -0.54 -9.31
N VAL A 123 3.18 0.47 -9.27
CA VAL A 123 3.84 0.93 -8.02
C VAL A 123 2.86 1.68 -7.12
N LEU A 124 1.90 2.39 -7.74
CA LEU A 124 0.84 3.12 -7.06
C LEU A 124 -0.53 2.62 -7.54
N HIS A 125 -1.47 2.48 -6.60
CA HIS A 125 -2.86 2.25 -6.96
C HIS A 125 -3.47 3.50 -7.62
N LYS A 126 -4.40 3.31 -8.56
CA LYS A 126 -5.09 4.37 -9.32
C LYS A 126 -5.64 5.49 -8.42
N ASN A 127 -6.27 5.13 -7.31
CA ASN A 127 -6.82 6.11 -6.37
C ASN A 127 -5.73 6.93 -5.69
N THR A 128 -4.58 6.33 -5.38
CA THR A 128 -3.45 7.06 -4.79
C THR A 128 -2.83 8.02 -5.80
N GLY A 129 -2.74 7.62 -7.08
CA GLY A 129 -2.36 8.53 -8.16
C GLY A 129 -3.32 9.72 -8.28
N ALA A 130 -4.62 9.45 -8.33
CA ALA A 130 -5.66 10.48 -8.39
C ALA A 130 -5.60 11.46 -7.21
N ARG A 131 -5.43 10.96 -5.97
CA ARG A 131 -5.26 11.83 -4.78
C ARG A 131 -4.03 12.74 -4.89
N ARG A 132 -2.91 12.25 -5.44
CA ARG A 132 -1.70 13.06 -5.62
C ARG A 132 -1.89 14.15 -6.67
N LYS A 133 -2.56 13.84 -7.79
CA LYS A 133 -2.92 14.82 -8.82
C LYS A 133 -3.84 15.90 -8.26
N SER A 134 -4.91 15.48 -7.58
CA SER A 134 -5.84 16.39 -6.91
C SER A 134 -5.12 17.34 -5.94
N ARG A 135 -4.16 16.85 -5.16
CA ARG A 135 -3.37 17.70 -4.25
C ARG A 135 -2.59 18.81 -4.98
N LEU A 136 -1.98 18.51 -6.13
CA LEU A 136 -1.25 19.51 -6.92
C LEU A 136 -2.22 20.52 -7.55
N ALA A 137 -3.35 20.05 -8.07
CA ALA A 137 -4.39 20.91 -8.64
C ALA A 137 -4.98 21.88 -7.59
N VAL A 138 -5.23 21.40 -6.37
CA VAL A 138 -5.71 22.25 -5.26
C VAL A 138 -4.69 23.32 -4.91
N ALA A 139 -3.39 22.99 -4.87
CA ALA A 139 -2.35 23.98 -4.61
C ALA A 139 -2.30 25.06 -5.71
N LYS A 140 -2.36 24.67 -7.00
CA LYS A 140 -2.47 25.62 -8.11
C LYS A 140 -3.70 26.51 -7.98
N ARG A 141 -4.87 25.92 -7.69
CA ARG A 141 -6.14 26.67 -7.57
C ARG A 141 -6.09 27.71 -6.45
N LYS A 142 -5.48 27.37 -5.30
CA LYS A 142 -5.32 28.30 -4.18
C LYS A 142 -4.52 29.53 -4.59
N LEU A 143 -3.36 29.34 -5.22
CA LEU A 143 -2.57 30.46 -5.74
C LEU A 143 -3.35 31.35 -6.71
N LEU A 144 -4.11 30.74 -7.63
CA LEU A 144 -4.91 31.51 -8.59
C LEU A 144 -6.05 32.30 -7.91
N THR A 145 -6.61 31.75 -6.83
CA THR A 145 -7.64 32.43 -6.03
C THR A 145 -7.03 33.61 -5.26
N GLU A 146 -5.85 33.41 -4.66
CA GLU A 146 -5.10 34.45 -3.93
C GLU A 146 -4.63 35.58 -4.86
N ALA A 147 -4.23 35.25 -6.09
CA ALA A 147 -3.89 36.22 -7.13
C ALA A 147 -5.13 36.94 -7.71
N GLY A 148 -6.35 36.53 -7.36
CA GLY A 148 -7.59 37.11 -7.87
C GLY A 148 -7.91 36.74 -9.33
N LEU A 149 -7.16 35.82 -9.93
CA LEU A 149 -7.30 35.39 -11.33
C LEU A 149 -8.37 34.29 -11.52
N TYR A 150 -8.82 33.67 -10.42
CA TYR A 150 -9.81 32.61 -10.45
C TYR A 150 -10.94 32.88 -9.46
N SER A 151 -12.11 33.18 -10.01
CA SER A 151 -13.38 33.24 -9.29
C SER A 151 -14.07 31.88 -9.39
N ALA A 152 -14.35 31.25 -8.25
CA ALA A 152 -15.23 30.09 -8.22
C ALA A 152 -16.67 30.60 -8.29
N ALA A 153 -17.31 30.43 -9.46
CA ALA A 153 -18.74 30.60 -9.62
C ALA A 153 -19.51 29.54 -8.81
#